data_AF-A0A660TKG4-F1
#
_entry.id   AF-A0A660TKG4-F1
#
_cell.length_a   1.000
_cell.length_b   1.000
_cell.length_c   1.000
_cell.angle_alpha   90.00
_cell.angle_beta   90.00
_cell.angle_gamma   90.00
#
_symmetry.space_group_name_H-M   'P 1'
#
loop_
_entity.id
_entity.type
_entity.pdbx_description
1 polymer ?
#
loop_
_entity_poly.entity_id
_entity_poly.type
_entity_poly.pdbx_seq_one_letter_code
_entity_poly.pdbx_strand_id
1 'polypeptide(L)'
;MPGKKLQIPYIEFPGAAGVLEKQGVMAEINEVNWPDFSYQPEVVLFCGHTSDEILLNYRVKESHVRALNNEINAEIYKDSCVEFFISTGDNRFYNFEFNCIGTSYAAYGKREDRKL
;
A
#
# COMPACT_ATOMS: atom_id res chain seq x y z
N MET A 1 -0.30 19.18 9.15
CA MET A 1 0.10 18.25 10.22
C MET A 1 1.52 17.78 9.93
N PRO A 2 2.41 17.63 10.91
CA PRO A 2 3.72 17.02 10.67
C PRO A 2 3.53 15.59 10.14
N GLY A 3 4.41 15.15 9.24
CA GLY A 3 4.36 13.78 8.71
C GLY A 3 4.59 12.74 9.80
N LYS A 4 3.93 11.57 9.66
CA LYS A 4 4.21 10.39 10.48
C LYS A 4 5.56 9.80 10.06
N LYS A 5 6.32 9.25 11.01
CA LYS A 5 7.62 8.59 10.76
C LYS A 5 7.51 7.12 11.12
N LEU A 6 8.06 6.26 10.27
CA LEU A 6 8.08 4.82 10.45
C LEU A 6 9.52 4.33 10.29
N GLN A 7 10.01 3.52 11.22
CA GLN A 7 11.29 2.81 11.07
C GLN A 7 11.00 1.44 10.49
N ILE A 8 11.43 1.20 9.26
CA ILE A 8 11.18 -0.06 8.56
C ILE A 8 12.37 -0.99 8.83
N PRO A 9 12.18 -2.18 9.44
CA PRO A 9 13.27 -3.07 9.82
C PRO A 9 13.75 -3.93 8.64
N TYR A 10 15.02 -4.32 8.70
CA TYR A 10 15.61 -5.34 7.81
C TYR A 10 15.11 -6.73 8.17
N ILE A 11 14.73 -7.53 7.17
CA ILE A 11 14.19 -8.88 7.30
C ILE A 11 15.08 -9.84 6.50
N GLU A 12 15.76 -10.76 7.18
CA GLU A 12 16.73 -11.68 6.56
C GLU A 12 16.05 -12.84 5.80
N PHE A 13 14.94 -13.37 6.32
CA PHE A 13 14.24 -14.54 5.76
C PHE A 13 12.76 -14.25 5.51
N PRO A 14 12.41 -13.44 4.50
CA PRO A 14 11.05 -12.93 4.31
C PRO A 14 10.07 -13.99 3.77
N GLY A 15 10.56 -15.07 3.15
CA GLY A 15 9.71 -16.05 2.45
C GLY A 15 8.83 -16.94 3.34
N ALA A 16 8.96 -16.88 4.67
CA ALA A 16 8.10 -17.63 5.57
C ALA A 16 6.81 -16.86 5.90
N ALA A 17 5.69 -17.59 5.90
CA ALA A 17 4.39 -17.01 6.25
C ALA A 17 4.40 -16.41 7.66
N GLY A 18 3.82 -15.22 7.81
CA GLY A 18 3.72 -14.55 9.11
C GLY A 18 5.00 -13.84 9.58
N VAL A 19 6.06 -13.76 8.75
CA VAL A 19 7.32 -13.11 9.14
C VAL A 19 7.13 -11.62 9.36
N LEU A 20 6.40 -10.92 8.48
CA LEU A 20 6.17 -9.49 8.61
C LEU A 20 5.36 -9.15 9.86
N GLU A 21 4.39 -9.98 10.23
CA GLU A 21 3.60 -9.81 11.45
C GLU A 21 4.45 -9.97 12.73
N LYS A 22 5.55 -10.72 12.66
CA LYS A 22 6.43 -11.00 13.82
C LYS A 22 7.64 -10.07 13.90
N GLN A 23 8.20 -9.70 12.74
CA GLN A 23 9.50 -9.02 12.64
C GLN A 23 9.40 -7.65 11.95
N GLY A 24 8.34 -7.42 11.18
CA GLY A 24 8.08 -6.14 10.54
C GLY A 24 7.59 -5.10 11.53
N VAL A 25 7.52 -3.85 11.06
CA VAL A 25 6.86 -2.77 11.79
C VAL A 25 5.38 -2.75 11.42
N MET A 26 4.51 -2.61 12.43
CA MET A 26 3.07 -2.47 12.26
C MET A 26 2.68 -0.99 12.22
N ALA A 27 1.81 -0.60 11.29
CA ALA A 27 1.23 0.73 11.20
C ALA A 27 -0.28 0.66 10.91
N GLU A 28 -1.07 1.46 11.61
CA GLU A 28 -2.50 1.63 11.32
C GLU A 28 -2.70 2.67 10.20
N ILE A 29 -3.60 2.36 9.27
CA ILE A 29 -4.04 3.30 8.22
C ILE A 29 -5.47 3.70 8.54
N ASN A 30 -5.62 4.74 9.37
CA ASN A 30 -6.88 5.15 9.96
C ASN A 30 -7.12 6.67 9.91
N GLU A 31 -6.40 7.41 9.07
CA GLU A 31 -6.60 8.86 8.96
C GLU A 31 -7.77 9.17 8.00
N VAL A 32 -8.86 9.75 8.51
CA VAL A 32 -9.99 10.23 7.68
C VAL A 32 -9.78 11.71 7.36
N ASN A 33 -9.15 11.98 6.22
CA ASN A 33 -8.78 13.36 5.82
C ASN A 33 -9.98 14.22 5.39
N TRP A 34 -11.07 13.59 4.90
CA TRP A 34 -12.24 14.28 4.35
C TRP A 34 -13.53 13.81 5.05
N PRO A 35 -14.24 14.70 5.77
CA PRO A 35 -15.44 14.32 6.53
C PRO A 35 -16.59 13.74 5.68
N ASP A 36 -16.68 14.12 4.40
CA ASP A 36 -17.69 13.60 3.46
C ASP A 36 -17.54 12.10 3.18
N PHE A 37 -16.36 11.54 3.45
CA PHE A 37 -16.04 10.12 3.30
C PHE A 37 -15.69 9.51 4.66
N SER A 38 -16.69 9.45 5.55
CA SER A 38 -16.52 9.07 6.97
C SER A 38 -16.43 7.57 7.24
N TYR A 39 -16.64 6.72 6.23
CA TYR A 39 -16.44 5.27 6.37
C TYR A 39 -14.97 4.95 6.60
N GLN A 40 -14.67 4.25 7.69
CA GLN A 40 -13.30 3.96 8.14
C GLN A 40 -13.17 2.45 8.39
N PRO A 41 -12.77 1.64 7.38
CA PRO A 41 -12.49 0.21 7.59
C PRO A 41 -11.29 0.01 8.51
N GLU A 42 -11.18 -1.19 9.11
CA GLU A 42 -9.99 -1.55 9.90
C GLU A 42 -8.87 -1.94 8.93
N VAL A 43 -7.78 -1.14 8.90
CA VAL A 43 -6.64 -1.36 8.00
C VAL A 43 -5.33 -1.30 8.78
N VAL A 44 -4.56 -2.38 8.68
CA VAL A 44 -3.22 -2.51 9.27
C VAL A 44 -2.21 -2.86 8.17
N LEU A 45 -1.08 -2.16 8.15
CA LEU A 45 0.08 -2.49 7.34
C LEU A 45 1.17 -3.09 8.24
N PHE A 46 1.72 -4.22 7.81
CA PHE A 46 3.01 -4.71 8.28
C PHE A 46 4.03 -4.47 7.17
N CYS A 47 5.17 -3.86 7.49
CA CYS A 47 6.22 -3.65 6.51
C CYS A 47 7.62 -3.94 7.05
N GLY A 48 8.50 -4.28 6.11
CA GLY A 48 9.91 -4.58 6.33
C GLY A 48 10.66 -4.35 5.03
N HIS A 49 11.96 -4.58 5.04
CA HIS A 49 12.76 -4.55 3.81
C HIS A 49 13.83 -5.64 3.83
N THR A 50 14.25 -6.09 2.66
CA THR A 50 15.47 -6.88 2.50
C THR A 50 16.60 -5.96 2.04
N SER A 51 17.66 -6.52 1.45
CA SER A 51 18.69 -5.73 0.78
C SER A 51 18.19 -5.04 -0.49
N ASP A 52 17.17 -5.60 -1.13
CA ASP A 52 16.75 -5.31 -2.51
C ASP A 52 15.24 -5.11 -2.67
N GLU A 53 14.44 -5.45 -1.66
CA GLU A 53 12.97 -5.45 -1.72
C GLU A 53 12.36 -4.67 -0.57
N ILE A 54 11.20 -4.04 -0.85
CA ILE A 54 10.29 -3.53 0.17
C ILE A 54 9.18 -4.56 0.34
N LEU A 55 8.92 -4.95 1.57
CA LEU A 55 7.95 -5.96 1.93
C LEU A 55 6.72 -5.27 2.53
N LEU A 56 5.54 -5.50 1.93
CA LEU A 56 4.27 -4.93 2.37
C LEU A 56 3.25 -6.03 2.58
N ASN A 57 2.53 -5.98 3.70
CA ASN A 57 1.43 -6.89 4.00
C ASN A 57 0.28 -6.10 4.62
N TYR A 58 -0.77 -5.89 3.83
CA TYR A 58 -1.98 -5.21 4.24
C TYR A 58 -2.99 -6.22 4.79
N ARG A 59 -3.53 -5.92 5.98
CA ARG A 59 -4.67 -6.61 6.58
C ARG A 59 -5.85 -5.64 6.59
N VAL A 60 -6.88 -5.97 5.82
CA VAL A 60 -8.07 -5.13 5.64
C VAL A 60 -9.30 -5.89 6.12
N LYS A 61 -10.14 -5.22 6.90
CA LYS A 61 -11.49 -5.67 7.22
C LYS A 61 -12.47 -4.55 6.89
N GLU A 62 -13.23 -4.77 5.83
CA GLU A 62 -14.23 -3.86 5.27
C GLU A 62 -15.60 -4.54 5.20
N SER A 63 -16.68 -3.76 5.03
CA SER A 63 -18.04 -4.30 5.02
C SER A 63 -18.44 -4.94 3.69
N HIS A 64 -17.81 -4.53 2.58
CA HIS A 64 -18.09 -5.05 1.24
C HIS A 64 -16.81 -5.09 0.42
N VAL A 65 -16.55 -6.21 -0.26
CA VAL A 65 -15.43 -6.35 -1.18
C VAL A 65 -15.89 -6.24 -2.63
N ARG A 66 -15.09 -5.60 -3.48
CA ARG A 66 -15.31 -5.53 -4.94
C ARG A 66 -14.01 -5.83 -5.67
N ALA A 67 -14.07 -6.62 -6.74
CA ALA A 67 -12.93 -6.94 -7.60
C ALA A 67 -13.40 -7.27 -9.03
N LEU A 68 -13.67 -6.24 -9.85
CA LEU A 68 -14.10 -6.43 -11.23
C LEU A 68 -12.97 -6.21 -12.26
N ASN A 69 -11.94 -5.45 -11.92
CA ASN A 69 -10.82 -5.19 -12.82
C ASN A 69 -9.76 -6.28 -12.64
N ASN A 70 -9.55 -7.12 -13.66
CA ASN A 70 -8.59 -8.22 -13.62
C ASN A 70 -7.40 -8.04 -14.60
N GLU A 71 -7.36 -6.90 -15.30
CA GLU A 71 -6.28 -6.54 -16.22
C GLU A 71 -5.24 -5.66 -15.51
N ILE A 72 -3.96 -5.96 -15.71
CA ILE A 72 -2.85 -5.16 -15.18
C ILE A 72 -2.98 -3.73 -15.70
N ASN A 73 -2.81 -2.74 -14.82
CA ASN A 73 -2.93 -1.31 -15.09
C ASN A 73 -4.34 -0.83 -15.49
N ALA A 74 -5.40 -1.62 -15.25
CA ALA A 74 -6.78 -1.14 -15.32
C ALA A 74 -7.10 -0.14 -14.19
N GLU A 75 -8.32 0.40 -14.17
CA GLU A 75 -8.81 1.32 -13.12
C GLU A 75 -9.12 0.58 -11.80
N ILE A 76 -8.11 -0.07 -11.22
CA ILE A 76 -8.25 -0.94 -10.04
C ILE A 76 -8.60 -0.17 -8.76
N TYR A 77 -8.34 1.15 -8.70
CA TYR A 77 -8.79 2.02 -7.62
C TYR A 77 -10.33 2.07 -7.47
N LYS A 78 -11.09 1.57 -8.46
CA LYS A 78 -12.55 1.43 -8.36
C LYS A 78 -12.97 0.18 -7.58
N ASP A 79 -12.08 -0.80 -7.42
CA ASP A 79 -12.29 -2.02 -6.62
C ASP A 79 -11.88 -1.80 -5.15
N SER A 80 -12.03 -2.82 -4.30
CA SER A 80 -11.41 -2.83 -2.97
C SER A 80 -9.89 -2.87 -3.16
N CYS A 81 -9.24 -1.73 -2.89
CA CYS A 81 -7.87 -1.46 -3.29
C CYS A 81 -7.04 -0.88 -2.14
N VAL A 82 -5.78 -1.30 -2.06
CA VAL A 82 -4.76 -0.67 -1.21
C VAL A 82 -3.67 -0.07 -2.09
N GLU A 83 -3.07 1.02 -1.63
CA GLU A 83 -2.08 1.76 -2.41
C GLU A 83 -0.82 2.04 -1.59
N PHE A 84 0.32 2.07 -2.29
CA PHE A 84 1.61 2.41 -1.74
C PHE A 84 2.31 3.43 -2.64
N PHE A 85 2.68 4.57 -2.05
CA PHE A 85 3.38 5.66 -2.74
C PHE A 85 4.77 5.82 -2.14
N ILE A 86 5.79 5.88 -2.99
CA ILE A 86 7.17 6.06 -2.55
C ILE A 86 7.95 6.99 -3.49
N SER A 87 8.70 7.90 -2.89
CA SER A 87 9.68 8.76 -3.56
C SER A 87 11.03 8.58 -2.88
N THR A 88 12.10 8.61 -3.67
CA THR A 88 13.49 8.55 -3.17
C THR A 88 14.14 9.94 -3.05
N GLY A 89 13.33 11.02 -3.17
CA GLY A 89 13.77 12.39 -2.91
C GLY A 89 13.89 13.27 -4.16
N ASP A 90 13.67 12.74 -5.35
CA ASP A 90 13.31 13.55 -6.52
C ASP A 90 11.80 13.88 -6.44
N ASN A 91 11.34 15.00 -6.99
CA ASN A 91 9.91 15.38 -6.99
C ASN A 91 9.01 14.43 -7.82
N ARG A 92 9.42 13.18 -8.01
CA ARG A 92 8.75 12.08 -8.68
C ARG A 92 8.49 10.98 -7.65
N PHE A 93 7.52 10.13 -7.92
CA PHE A 93 7.19 9.00 -7.06
C PHE A 93 6.70 7.84 -7.90
N TYR A 94 6.79 6.64 -7.33
CA TYR A 94 6.06 5.48 -7.78
C TYR A 94 4.75 5.40 -7.02
N ASN A 95 3.67 5.04 -7.71
CA ASN A 95 2.45 4.55 -7.07
C ASN A 95 2.22 3.11 -7.51
N PHE A 96 2.05 2.25 -6.50
CA PHE A 96 1.65 0.87 -6.66
C PHE A 96 0.25 0.73 -6.05
N GLU A 97 -0.67 0.18 -6.83
CA GLU A 97 -2.04 -0.07 -6.40
C GLU A 97 -2.32 -1.56 -6.59
N PHE A 98 -3.07 -2.14 -5.65
CA PHE A 98 -3.42 -3.56 -5.65
C PHE A 98 -4.87 -3.73 -5.24
N ASN A 99 -5.70 -4.33 -6.11
CA ASN A 99 -7.02 -4.74 -5.67
C ASN A 99 -6.98 -6.07 -4.89
N CYS A 100 -8.09 -6.44 -4.26
CA CYS A 100 -8.15 -7.61 -3.37
C CYS A 100 -7.99 -8.98 -4.07
N ILE A 101 -7.91 -9.03 -5.41
CA ILE A 101 -7.56 -10.24 -6.18
C ILE A 101 -6.12 -10.23 -6.71
N GLY A 102 -5.33 -9.20 -6.36
CA GLY A 102 -3.92 -9.08 -6.73
C GLY A 102 -3.66 -8.45 -8.09
N THR A 103 -4.70 -7.98 -8.80
CA THR A 103 -4.49 -7.17 -10.00
C THR A 103 -3.82 -5.87 -9.61
N SER A 104 -2.74 -5.55 -10.32
CA SER A 104 -1.81 -4.49 -9.95
C SER A 104 -1.81 -3.36 -10.98
N TYR A 105 -1.62 -2.15 -10.48
CA TYR A 105 -1.30 -0.97 -11.27
C TYR A 105 0.01 -0.39 -10.76
N ALA A 106 0.90 0.02 -11.66
CA ALA A 106 2.10 0.76 -11.31
C ALA A 106 2.30 1.93 -12.27
N ALA A 107 2.70 3.08 -11.73
CA ALA A 107 3.15 4.21 -12.52
C ALA A 107 4.26 5.00 -11.82
N TYR A 108 5.02 5.76 -12.60
CA TYR A 108 6.09 6.64 -12.14
C TYR A 108 6.00 8.02 -12.78
N GLY A 109 6.20 9.06 -11.96
CA GLY A 109 6.26 10.44 -12.43
C GLY A 109 5.90 11.45 -11.35
N LYS A 110 5.61 12.68 -11.75
CA LYS A 110 4.90 13.66 -10.93
C LYS A 110 3.42 13.39 -11.02
N ARG A 111 2.64 13.99 -10.12
CA ARG A 111 1.19 13.83 -10.09
C ARG A 111 0.53 14.14 -11.44
N GLU A 112 1.05 15.13 -12.16
CA GLU A 112 0.49 15.62 -13.43
C GLU A 112 0.95 14.83 -14.67
N ASP A 113 2.06 14.08 -14.58
CA ASP A 113 2.73 13.46 -15.74
C ASP A 113 3.10 11.98 -15.54
N ARG A 114 2.40 11.29 -14.62
CA ARG A 114 2.62 9.87 -14.35
C ARG A 114 2.51 9.03 -15.61
N LYS A 115 3.48 8.12 -15.78
CA LYS A 115 3.53 7.15 -16.87
C LYS A 115 3.47 5.75 -16.30
N LEU A 116 2.73 4.87 -16.98
CA LEU A 116 2.82 3.42 -16.81
C LEU A 116 4.22 2.92 -17.15
#